data_AF-D5SRZ7-F1
#
_entry.id   AF-D5SRZ7-F1
#
_cell.length_a   1.000
_cell.length_b   1.000
_cell.length_c   1.000
_cell.angle_alpha   90.00
_cell.angle_beta   90.00
_cell.angle_gamma   90.00
#
_symmetry.space_group_name_H-M   'P 1'
#
loop_
_entity.id
_entity.type
_entity.pdbx_description
1 polymer ?
#
loop_
_entity_poly.entity_id
_entity_poly.type
_entity_poly.pdbx_seq_one_letter_code
_entity_poly.pdbx_strand_id
1 'polypeptide(L)'
;MASDSLKSSKWLLSPSLDLLLIANIGWPLLVLVAWLGSGPAQADWQFLQVYFLTTPHRWLTLFLVWGDAKRRESHWVSYLGVLLAVVLVCGLVQAGTGALTCLVAADFLWNIWHFAAQHHGVYRIYSSAAYPSGRWTERMLRIGIRGSIVYVALRASGWVVLPSSPGMSLADVVAVASLSMIVVVAILRYRVSMSGSIYLVSISMLYLAWLLAEICGFRDWILPLAIASAWVHASEYMAVCSWSVRNQVARSTIRDDGVKPSAAGSSRGLLGQLAPVWAATILTYLLVVGLGGWFLSQRVAEIWLALNLVAAFLHYAYDGMIWKRGASKSRGEVAVGHVAV
;
A
#
# COMPACT_ATOMS: atom_id res chain seq x y z
N MET A 1 -32.42 0.66 26.63
CA MET A 1 -31.83 1.49 25.55
C MET A 1 -30.59 2.18 26.10
N ALA A 2 -29.41 1.56 25.94
CA ALA A 2 -28.07 2.14 26.05
C ALA A 2 -27.02 1.02 26.17
N SER A 3 -26.79 0.28 25.10
CA SER A 3 -25.57 -0.55 24.94
C SER A 3 -25.11 -0.64 23.47
N ASP A 4 -25.48 0.36 22.66
CA ASP A 4 -25.05 0.50 21.25
C ASP A 4 -23.73 1.29 21.09
N SER A 5 -23.06 1.62 22.20
CA SER A 5 -21.81 2.36 22.17
C SER A 5 -20.63 1.43 21.83
N LEU A 6 -20.03 1.69 20.66
CA LEU A 6 -18.80 1.12 20.12
C LEU A 6 -18.95 -0.03 19.10
N LYS A 7 -19.91 0.05 18.17
CA LYS A 7 -19.59 -0.35 16.79
C LYS A 7 -18.55 0.64 16.26
N SER A 8 -17.27 0.38 16.57
CA SER A 8 -16.15 1.21 16.13
C SER A 8 -16.26 1.43 14.63
N SER A 9 -16.43 2.69 14.23
CA SER A 9 -16.39 3.12 12.85
C SER A 9 -15.06 2.64 12.25
N LYS A 10 -15.09 1.63 11.35
CA LYS A 10 -13.89 0.95 10.82
C LYS A 10 -13.23 1.74 9.71
N TRP A 11 -12.83 2.95 10.05
CA TRP A 11 -11.97 3.77 9.22
C TRP A 11 -10.56 3.69 9.80
N LEU A 12 -9.56 3.61 8.94
CA LEU A 12 -8.14 3.56 9.30
C LEU A 12 -7.72 4.85 10.01
N LEU A 13 -8.18 6.00 9.51
CA LEU A 13 -7.90 7.31 10.09
C LEU A 13 -9.18 7.97 10.62
N SER A 14 -10.10 8.29 9.70
CA SER A 14 -11.41 8.87 9.96
C SER A 14 -12.26 8.72 8.70
N PRO A 15 -13.61 8.78 8.77
CA PRO A 15 -14.44 8.65 7.58
C PRO A 15 -14.07 9.63 6.45
N SER A 16 -13.89 10.91 6.76
CA SER A 16 -13.57 11.93 5.75
C SER A 16 -12.19 11.75 5.15
N LEU A 17 -11.17 11.48 5.97
CA LEU A 17 -9.80 11.26 5.49
C LEU A 17 -9.69 9.98 4.68
N ASP A 18 -10.35 8.91 5.11
CA ASP A 18 -10.35 7.66 4.38
C ASP A 18 -11.09 7.80 3.04
N LEU A 19 -12.22 8.51 2.98
CA LEU A 19 -12.94 8.76 1.73
C LEU A 19 -12.08 9.57 0.74
N LEU A 20 -11.37 10.59 1.23
CA LEU A 20 -10.53 11.45 0.41
C LEU A 20 -9.23 10.77 -0.04
N LEU A 21 -8.54 10.10 0.87
CA LEU A 21 -7.15 9.63 0.66
C LEU A 21 -7.06 8.13 0.34
N ILE A 22 -7.95 7.32 0.88
CA ILE A 22 -7.82 5.84 0.86
C ILE A 22 -8.80 5.23 -0.12
N ALA A 23 -10.10 5.50 0.03
CA ALA A 23 -11.08 5.20 -1.01
C ALA A 23 -10.88 6.10 -2.22
N ASN A 24 -10.12 7.20 -2.11
CA ASN A 24 -9.77 8.11 -3.20
C ASN A 24 -10.97 8.52 -4.05
N ILE A 25 -12.09 8.94 -3.44
CA ILE A 25 -13.23 9.45 -4.21
C ILE A 25 -12.83 10.68 -5.04
N GLY A 26 -11.75 11.37 -4.64
CA GLY A 26 -11.15 12.47 -5.39
C GLY A 26 -10.37 12.07 -6.65
N TRP A 27 -10.20 10.77 -6.96
CA TRP A 27 -9.42 10.35 -8.13
C TRP A 27 -9.89 10.94 -9.46
N PRO A 28 -11.20 11.10 -9.73
CA PRO A 28 -11.64 11.74 -10.98
C PRO A 28 -11.22 13.21 -11.04
N LEU A 29 -11.17 13.90 -9.90
CA LEU A 29 -10.66 15.27 -9.82
C LEU A 29 -9.14 15.31 -10.02
N LEU A 30 -8.40 14.36 -9.45
CA LEU A 30 -6.95 14.23 -9.71
C LEU A 30 -6.68 13.99 -11.20
N VAL A 31 -7.45 13.11 -11.84
CA VAL A 31 -7.37 12.86 -13.28
C VAL A 31 -7.74 14.11 -14.07
N LEU A 32 -8.83 14.79 -13.73
CA LEU A 32 -9.26 16.02 -14.39
C LEU A 32 -8.18 17.12 -14.29
N VAL A 33 -7.60 17.32 -13.11
CA VAL A 33 -6.54 18.32 -12.89
C VAL A 33 -5.27 17.95 -13.64
N ALA A 34 -4.86 16.68 -13.62
CA ALA A 34 -3.69 16.22 -14.34
C ALA A 34 -3.89 16.21 -15.87
N TRP A 35 -5.13 16.05 -16.34
CA TRP A 35 -5.50 16.10 -17.75
C TRP A 35 -5.64 17.53 -18.29
N LEU A 36 -6.23 18.44 -17.51
CA LEU A 36 -6.32 19.86 -17.85
C LEU A 36 -4.98 20.60 -17.71
N GLY A 37 -4.05 20.03 -16.95
CA GLY A 37 -2.69 20.56 -16.81
C GLY A 37 -1.97 20.60 -18.15
N SER A 38 -1.40 21.75 -18.50
CA SER A 38 -0.43 21.83 -19.60
C SER A 38 0.83 21.01 -19.27
N GLY A 39 1.66 20.69 -20.27
CA GLY A 39 2.87 19.87 -20.09
C GLY A 39 3.72 20.20 -18.84
N PRO A 40 3.99 21.48 -18.50
CA PRO A 40 4.69 21.84 -17.27
C PRO A 40 3.97 21.39 -15.99
N ALA A 41 2.66 21.59 -15.91
CA ALA A 41 1.88 21.16 -14.74
C ALA A 41 1.90 19.64 -14.58
N GLN A 42 1.91 18.87 -15.68
CA GLN A 42 2.03 17.42 -15.63
C GLN A 42 3.39 16.98 -15.05
N ALA A 43 4.48 17.66 -15.40
CA ALA A 43 5.80 17.42 -14.81
C ALA A 43 5.83 17.73 -13.31
N ASP A 44 5.16 18.80 -12.86
CA ASP A 44 5.04 19.14 -11.44
C ASP A 44 4.28 18.06 -10.66
N TRP A 45 3.20 17.51 -11.22
CA TRP A 45 2.46 16.40 -10.61
C TRP A 45 3.30 15.13 -10.51
N GLN A 46 4.04 14.79 -11.55
CA GLN A 46 4.99 13.67 -11.50
C GLN A 46 6.08 13.90 -10.46
N PHE A 47 6.63 15.11 -10.38
CA PHE A 47 7.63 15.48 -9.39
C PHE A 47 7.12 15.26 -7.96
N LEU A 48 5.93 15.78 -7.65
CA LEU A 48 5.30 15.60 -6.35
C LEU A 48 5.04 14.12 -6.07
N GLN A 49 4.50 13.39 -7.04
CA GLN A 49 4.18 11.98 -6.91
C GLN A 49 5.43 11.11 -6.70
N VAL A 50 6.55 11.39 -7.38
CA VAL A 50 7.79 10.63 -7.26
C VAL A 50 8.49 10.94 -5.94
N TYR A 51 8.72 12.22 -5.64
CA TYR A 51 9.59 12.60 -4.53
C TYR A 51 8.85 12.73 -3.19
N PHE A 52 7.59 13.12 -3.17
CA PHE A 52 6.86 13.37 -1.91
C PHE A 52 5.84 12.29 -1.55
N LEU A 53 5.59 11.32 -2.44
CA LEU A 53 4.70 10.19 -2.16
C LEU A 53 5.38 8.85 -2.41
N THR A 54 5.91 8.62 -3.61
CA THR A 54 6.45 7.32 -4.01
C THR A 54 7.73 6.98 -3.26
N THR A 55 8.69 7.88 -3.28
CA THR A 55 9.96 7.66 -2.59
C THR A 55 9.71 7.53 -1.08
N PRO A 56 9.04 8.47 -0.39
CA PRO A 56 8.95 8.40 1.05
C PRO A 56 8.17 7.18 1.54
N HIS A 57 7.12 6.71 0.84
CA HIS A 57 6.38 5.52 1.29
C HIS A 57 7.26 4.27 1.32
N ARG A 58 8.13 4.05 0.30
CA ARG A 58 9.03 2.90 0.25
C ARG A 58 9.99 2.94 1.45
N TRP A 59 10.54 4.11 1.71
CA TRP A 59 11.47 4.30 2.82
C TRP A 59 10.78 4.23 4.20
N LEU A 60 9.47 4.45 4.28
CA LEU A 60 8.75 4.52 5.57
C LEU A 60 8.78 3.18 6.29
N THR A 61 8.79 2.06 5.56
CA THR A 61 8.96 0.72 6.14
C THR A 61 10.30 0.56 6.84
N LEU A 62 11.37 1.11 6.25
CA LEU A 62 12.69 1.10 6.88
C LEU A 62 12.65 1.87 8.19
N PHE A 63 12.01 3.05 8.19
CA PHE A 63 11.81 3.83 9.41
C PHE A 63 10.99 3.06 10.46
N LEU A 64 9.94 2.31 10.07
CA LEU A 64 9.16 1.51 11.00
C LEU A 64 9.94 0.31 11.58
N VAL A 65 10.74 -0.37 10.77
CA VAL A 65 11.54 -1.53 11.20
C VAL A 65 12.71 -1.09 12.09
N TRP A 66 13.43 -0.06 11.66
CA TRP A 66 14.69 0.36 12.30
C TRP A 66 14.50 1.49 13.32
N GLY A 67 13.39 2.22 13.27
CA GLY A 67 13.05 3.24 14.27
C GLY A 67 12.49 2.67 15.57
N ASP A 68 11.82 1.50 15.56
CA ASP A 68 11.26 0.89 16.76
C ASP A 68 12.15 -0.22 17.31
N ALA A 69 12.93 0.10 18.35
CA ALA A 69 13.82 -0.86 19.02
C ALA A 69 13.09 -2.14 19.46
N LYS A 70 11.87 -2.02 20.01
CA LYS A 70 11.10 -3.18 20.48
C LYS A 70 10.71 -4.12 19.34
N ARG A 71 10.32 -3.55 18.19
CA ARG A 71 9.99 -4.33 16.99
C ARG A 71 11.25 -5.02 16.45
N ARG A 72 12.37 -4.30 16.42
CA ARG A 72 13.66 -4.82 15.95
C ARG A 72 14.19 -5.96 16.83
N GLU A 73 14.22 -5.80 18.15
CA GLU A 73 14.81 -6.76 19.10
C GLU A 73 14.28 -8.19 18.91
N SER A 74 12.97 -8.33 18.68
CA SER A 74 12.34 -9.64 18.48
C SER A 74 12.83 -10.41 17.24
N HIS A 75 13.35 -9.71 16.23
CA HIS A 75 13.59 -10.27 14.89
C HIS A 75 14.83 -9.68 14.18
N TRP A 76 15.76 -9.08 14.91
CA TRP A 76 16.84 -8.27 14.35
C TRP A 76 17.72 -9.05 13.37
N VAL A 77 18.01 -10.33 13.67
CA VAL A 77 18.80 -11.22 12.80
C VAL A 77 18.12 -11.41 11.45
N SER A 78 16.79 -11.63 11.43
CA SER A 78 16.05 -11.78 10.17
C SER A 78 16.04 -10.48 9.37
N TYR A 79 15.86 -9.33 10.03
CA TYR A 79 15.88 -8.04 9.33
C TYR A 79 17.27 -7.75 8.76
N LEU A 80 18.33 -7.91 9.56
CA LEU A 80 19.69 -7.71 9.10
C LEU A 80 20.08 -8.68 7.98
N GLY A 81 19.70 -9.96 8.09
CA GLY A 81 19.96 -10.96 7.05
C GLY A 81 19.33 -10.58 5.71
N VAL A 82 18.08 -10.10 5.72
CA VAL A 82 17.40 -9.61 4.51
C VAL A 82 18.07 -8.34 3.98
N LEU A 83 18.46 -7.39 4.84
CA LEU A 83 19.21 -6.19 4.44
C LEU A 83 20.49 -6.56 3.69
N LEU A 84 21.32 -7.41 4.30
CA LEU A 84 22.59 -7.82 3.72
C LEU A 84 22.39 -8.59 2.42
N ALA A 85 21.39 -9.48 2.35
CA ALA A 85 21.08 -10.22 1.13
C ALA A 85 20.64 -9.29 -0.02
N VAL A 86 19.75 -8.33 0.24
CA VAL A 86 19.29 -7.37 -0.79
C VAL A 86 20.44 -6.48 -1.26
N VAL A 87 21.23 -5.93 -0.35
CA VAL A 87 22.40 -5.09 -0.69
C VAL A 87 23.41 -5.88 -1.52
N LEU A 88 23.72 -7.11 -1.12
CA LEU A 88 24.63 -7.98 -1.83
C LEU A 88 24.12 -8.30 -3.24
N VAL A 89 22.85 -8.72 -3.38
CA VAL A 89 22.27 -9.05 -4.69
C VAL A 89 22.26 -7.82 -5.61
N CYS A 90 21.83 -6.66 -5.12
CA CYS A 90 21.82 -5.44 -5.93
C CYS A 90 23.24 -5.02 -6.34
N GLY A 91 24.19 -5.07 -5.39
CA GLY A 91 25.59 -4.73 -5.65
C GLY A 91 26.27 -5.69 -6.63
N LEU A 92 26.03 -7.00 -6.51
CA LEU A 92 26.56 -8.00 -7.45
C LEU A 92 25.99 -7.84 -8.85
N VAL A 93 24.68 -7.56 -8.98
CA VAL A 93 24.07 -7.31 -10.29
C VAL A 93 24.65 -6.04 -10.91
N GLN A 94 24.72 -4.92 -10.17
CA GLN A 94 25.28 -3.67 -10.68
C GLN A 94 26.75 -3.82 -11.07
N ALA A 95 27.57 -4.49 -10.24
CA ALA A 95 28.98 -4.71 -10.53
C ALA A 95 29.19 -5.67 -11.72
N GLY A 96 28.34 -6.69 -11.85
CA GLY A 96 28.46 -7.70 -12.91
C GLY A 96 27.96 -7.24 -14.28
N THR A 97 26.95 -6.37 -14.34
CA THR A 97 26.34 -5.92 -15.60
C THR A 97 26.71 -4.47 -15.96
N GLY A 98 27.21 -3.69 -15.01
CA GLY A 98 27.39 -2.24 -15.17
C GLY A 98 26.07 -1.46 -15.29
N ALA A 99 24.92 -2.09 -15.04
CA ALA A 99 23.61 -1.49 -15.24
C ALA A 99 22.57 -1.96 -14.23
N LEU A 100 21.62 -1.08 -13.90
CA LEU A 100 20.52 -1.37 -12.97
C LEU A 100 19.24 -1.84 -13.68
N THR A 101 19.22 -1.91 -15.01
CA THR A 101 18.00 -2.15 -15.81
C THR A 101 17.27 -3.43 -15.43
N CYS A 102 17.99 -4.54 -15.20
CA CYS A 102 17.37 -5.79 -14.77
C CYS A 102 16.72 -5.67 -13.38
N LEU A 103 17.34 -4.93 -12.46
CA LEU A 103 16.78 -4.67 -11.13
C LEU A 103 15.57 -3.74 -11.22
N VAL A 104 15.58 -2.73 -12.10
CA VAL A 104 14.42 -1.86 -12.36
C VAL A 104 13.25 -2.65 -12.94
N ALA A 105 13.50 -3.57 -13.88
CA ALA A 105 12.45 -4.44 -14.42
C ALA A 105 11.88 -5.39 -13.35
N ALA A 106 12.73 -5.93 -12.49
CA ALA A 106 12.30 -6.74 -11.35
C ALA A 106 11.51 -5.92 -10.32
N ASP A 107 11.96 -4.69 -10.01
CA ASP A 107 11.24 -3.74 -9.16
C ASP A 107 9.85 -3.46 -9.73
N PHE A 108 9.76 -3.15 -11.03
CA PHE A 108 8.49 -2.90 -11.71
C PHE A 108 7.49 -4.05 -11.57
N LEU A 109 7.90 -5.28 -11.89
CA LEU A 109 7.04 -6.46 -11.76
C LEU A 109 6.58 -6.69 -10.31
N TRP A 110 7.52 -6.57 -9.38
CA TRP A 110 7.21 -6.77 -7.97
C TRP A 110 6.31 -5.67 -7.43
N ASN A 111 6.54 -4.43 -7.86
CA ASN A 111 5.75 -3.26 -7.51
C ASN A 111 4.29 -3.46 -7.93
N ILE A 112 4.03 -3.92 -9.15
CA ILE A 112 2.68 -4.23 -9.63
C ILE A 112 1.99 -5.26 -8.75
N TRP A 113 2.67 -6.37 -8.45
CA TRP A 113 2.13 -7.42 -7.58
C TRP A 113 1.87 -6.89 -6.16
N HIS A 114 2.78 -6.07 -5.64
CA HIS A 114 2.67 -5.45 -4.32
C HIS A 114 1.46 -4.50 -4.25
N PHE A 115 1.27 -3.62 -5.24
CA PHE A 115 0.10 -2.75 -5.39
C PHE A 115 -1.20 -3.56 -5.32
N ALA A 116 -1.33 -4.55 -6.18
CA ALA A 116 -2.47 -5.46 -6.23
C ALA A 116 -2.71 -6.15 -4.88
N ALA A 117 -1.64 -6.62 -4.23
CA ALA A 117 -1.73 -7.31 -2.96
C ALA A 117 -2.18 -6.38 -1.82
N GLN A 118 -1.70 -5.13 -1.81
CA GLN A 118 -2.05 -4.10 -0.84
C GLN A 118 -3.51 -3.69 -0.95
N HIS A 119 -4.01 -3.39 -2.16
CA HIS A 119 -5.40 -2.96 -2.33
C HIS A 119 -6.39 -4.00 -1.79
N HIS A 120 -6.16 -5.29 -2.11
CA HIS A 120 -6.95 -6.37 -1.51
C HIS A 120 -6.78 -6.44 0.03
N GLY A 121 -5.58 -6.19 0.55
CA GLY A 121 -5.31 -6.15 1.98
C GLY A 121 -6.11 -5.06 2.70
N VAL A 122 -6.14 -3.85 2.15
CA VAL A 122 -6.90 -2.70 2.65
C VAL A 122 -8.40 -2.96 2.58
N TYR A 123 -8.89 -3.47 1.45
CA TYR A 123 -10.29 -3.92 1.33
C TYR A 123 -10.68 -4.90 2.45
N ARG A 124 -9.80 -5.87 2.75
CA ARG A 124 -10.05 -6.83 3.82
C ARG A 124 -10.10 -6.15 5.19
N ILE A 125 -9.29 -5.13 5.46
CA ILE A 125 -9.38 -4.37 6.72
C ILE A 125 -10.77 -3.74 6.86
N TYR A 126 -11.26 -3.06 5.83
CA TYR A 126 -12.60 -2.44 5.84
C TYR A 126 -13.74 -3.46 5.99
N SER A 127 -13.65 -4.60 5.31
CA SER A 127 -14.71 -5.62 5.27
C SER A 127 -14.67 -6.66 6.40
N SER A 128 -13.51 -6.87 7.04
CA SER A 128 -13.23 -8.01 7.95
C SER A 128 -14.22 -8.20 9.10
N ALA A 129 -14.73 -7.12 9.69
CA ALA A 129 -15.67 -7.24 10.80
C ALA A 129 -17.15 -7.05 10.38
N ALA A 130 -17.44 -6.99 9.08
CA ALA A 130 -18.80 -6.86 8.57
C ALA A 130 -19.38 -8.22 8.15
N TYR A 131 -18.53 -9.15 7.72
CA TYR A 131 -18.97 -10.48 7.32
C TYR A 131 -17.82 -11.50 7.28
N PRO A 132 -17.94 -12.68 7.89
CA PRO A 132 -17.10 -13.81 7.53
C PRO A 132 -17.51 -14.30 6.13
N SER A 133 -16.87 -13.78 5.08
CA SER A 133 -17.12 -14.27 3.72
C SER A 133 -16.72 -15.74 3.62
N GLY A 134 -17.54 -16.55 2.93
CA GLY A 134 -17.17 -17.91 2.59
C GLY A 134 -15.79 -17.94 1.91
N ARG A 135 -14.97 -18.95 2.26
CA ARG A 135 -13.57 -19.06 1.79
C ARG A 135 -13.43 -18.91 0.27
N TRP A 136 -14.43 -19.40 -0.48
CA TRP A 136 -14.44 -19.31 -1.93
C TRP A 136 -14.66 -17.88 -2.44
N THR A 137 -15.62 -17.14 -1.88
CA THR A 137 -15.86 -15.73 -2.24
C THR A 137 -14.63 -14.86 -1.96
N GLU A 138 -13.98 -15.04 -0.81
CA GLU A 138 -12.74 -14.31 -0.50
C GLU A 138 -11.63 -14.65 -1.49
N ARG A 139 -11.47 -15.93 -1.84
CA ARG A 139 -10.47 -16.36 -2.81
C ARG A 139 -10.73 -15.78 -4.20
N MET A 140 -11.98 -15.82 -4.68
CA MET A 140 -12.36 -15.28 -5.99
C MET A 140 -12.15 -13.77 -6.04
N LEU A 141 -12.56 -13.03 -5.00
CA LEU A 141 -12.36 -11.59 -4.93
C LEU A 141 -10.87 -11.22 -4.88
N ARG A 142 -10.06 -11.99 -4.14
CA ARG A 142 -8.61 -11.83 -4.10
C ARG A 142 -7.97 -12.01 -5.48
N ILE A 143 -8.35 -13.07 -6.19
CA ILE A 143 -7.84 -13.36 -7.52
C ILE A 143 -8.31 -12.28 -8.51
N GLY A 144 -9.59 -11.89 -8.47
CA GLY A 144 -10.16 -10.87 -9.34
C GLY A 144 -9.48 -9.51 -9.16
N ILE A 145 -9.43 -8.99 -7.93
CA ILE A 145 -8.77 -7.70 -7.65
C ILE A 145 -7.30 -7.76 -8.07
N ARG A 146 -6.56 -8.78 -7.64
CA ARG A 146 -5.11 -8.82 -7.90
C ARG A 146 -4.79 -9.05 -9.37
N GLY A 147 -5.47 -10.02 -9.99
CA GLY A 147 -5.28 -10.38 -11.38
C GLY A 147 -5.62 -9.22 -12.31
N SER A 148 -6.76 -8.55 -12.09
CA SER A 148 -7.13 -7.39 -12.90
C SER A 148 -6.17 -6.22 -12.74
N ILE A 149 -5.75 -5.87 -11.52
CA ILE A 149 -4.79 -4.77 -11.30
C ILE A 149 -3.44 -5.09 -11.96
N VAL A 150 -2.93 -6.31 -11.79
CA VAL A 150 -1.69 -6.77 -12.43
C VAL A 150 -1.81 -6.67 -13.94
N TYR A 151 -2.92 -7.16 -14.50
CA TYR A 151 -3.17 -7.11 -15.93
C TYR A 151 -3.19 -5.66 -16.46
N VAL A 152 -3.93 -4.75 -15.82
CA VAL A 152 -4.02 -3.35 -16.24
C VAL A 152 -2.66 -2.68 -16.24
N ALA A 153 -1.85 -2.88 -15.21
CA ALA A 153 -0.52 -2.28 -15.13
C ALA A 153 0.44 -2.85 -16.20
N LEU A 154 0.44 -4.17 -16.42
CA LEU A 154 1.26 -4.79 -17.46
C LEU A 154 0.81 -4.36 -18.86
N ARG A 155 -0.51 -4.24 -19.09
CA ARG A 155 -1.09 -3.75 -20.33
C ARG A 155 -0.65 -2.31 -20.61
N ALA A 156 -0.78 -1.43 -19.61
CA ALA A 156 -0.43 -0.01 -19.73
C ALA A 156 1.07 0.24 -19.95
N SER A 157 1.93 -0.63 -19.40
CA SER A 157 3.38 -0.55 -19.63
C SER A 157 3.85 -1.10 -20.98
N GLY A 158 2.93 -1.64 -21.79
CA GLY A 158 3.27 -2.29 -23.06
C GLY A 158 3.93 -3.67 -22.91
N TRP A 159 4.04 -4.22 -21.69
CA TRP A 159 4.57 -5.58 -21.48
C TRP A 159 3.64 -6.66 -22.02
N VAL A 160 2.34 -6.40 -22.02
CA VAL A 160 1.34 -7.22 -22.72
C VAL A 160 1.06 -6.56 -24.07
N VAL A 161 1.89 -6.91 -25.05
CA VAL A 161 1.68 -6.55 -26.46
C VAL A 161 0.69 -7.54 -27.04
N LEU A 162 -0.59 -7.16 -27.04
CA LEU A 162 -1.61 -7.91 -27.76
C LEU A 162 -1.61 -7.45 -29.22
N PRO A 163 -1.96 -8.34 -30.17
CA PRO A 163 -2.07 -7.98 -31.58
C PRO A 163 -2.92 -6.71 -31.71
N SER A 164 -2.42 -5.74 -32.46
CA SER A 164 -3.11 -4.47 -32.77
C SER A 164 -4.31 -4.68 -33.71
N SER A 165 -4.94 -5.86 -33.68
CA SER A 165 -6.20 -6.09 -34.36
C SER A 165 -7.24 -5.12 -33.80
N PRO A 166 -8.08 -4.51 -34.63
CA PRO A 166 -9.17 -3.67 -34.17
C PRO A 166 -10.13 -4.53 -33.33
N GLY A 167 -10.02 -4.44 -32.01
CA GLY A 167 -10.84 -5.21 -31.08
C GLY A 167 -10.19 -5.38 -29.71
N MET A 168 -11.02 -5.57 -28.68
CA MET A 168 -10.57 -5.98 -27.36
C MET A 168 -10.01 -7.41 -27.44
N SER A 169 -8.85 -7.64 -26.85
CA SER A 169 -8.39 -9.01 -26.65
C SER A 169 -9.31 -9.75 -25.69
N LEU A 170 -9.28 -11.10 -25.71
CA LEU A 170 -9.99 -11.89 -24.70
C LEU A 170 -9.56 -11.51 -23.27
N ALA A 171 -8.28 -11.18 -23.07
CA ALA A 171 -7.77 -10.77 -21.77
C ALA A 171 -8.35 -9.42 -21.32
N ASP A 172 -8.51 -8.46 -22.23
CA ASP A 172 -9.19 -7.18 -21.96
C ASP A 172 -10.64 -7.40 -21.55
N VAL A 173 -11.37 -8.24 -22.28
CA VAL A 173 -12.78 -8.57 -21.98
C VAL A 173 -12.89 -9.21 -20.60
N VAL A 174 -12.03 -10.19 -20.28
CA VAL A 174 -12.01 -10.86 -18.97
C VAL A 174 -11.71 -9.87 -17.85
N ALA A 175 -10.73 -8.97 -18.02
CA ALA A 175 -10.36 -7.98 -17.02
C ALA A 175 -11.47 -6.95 -16.79
N VAL A 176 -12.10 -6.44 -17.86
CA VAL A 176 -13.26 -5.53 -17.79
C VAL A 176 -14.43 -6.21 -17.07
N ALA A 177 -14.77 -7.45 -17.47
CA ALA A 177 -15.85 -8.21 -16.85
C ALA A 177 -15.58 -8.45 -15.35
N SER A 178 -14.34 -8.80 -14.98
CA SER A 178 -13.96 -9.01 -13.58
C SER A 178 -14.09 -7.74 -12.75
N LEU A 179 -13.56 -6.60 -13.22
CA LEU A 179 -13.68 -5.31 -12.52
C LEU A 179 -15.15 -4.86 -12.41
N SER A 180 -15.92 -5.02 -13.47
CA SER A 180 -17.35 -4.66 -13.49
C SER A 180 -18.16 -5.51 -12.51
N MET A 181 -17.89 -6.83 -12.48
CA MET A 181 -18.52 -7.73 -11.53
C MET A 181 -18.17 -7.36 -10.09
N ILE A 182 -16.90 -6.99 -9.83
CA ILE A 182 -16.45 -6.53 -8.51
C ILE A 182 -17.22 -5.27 -8.08
N VAL A 183 -17.41 -4.29 -8.97
CA VAL A 183 -18.20 -3.08 -8.72
C VAL A 183 -19.66 -3.42 -8.38
N VAL A 184 -20.29 -4.28 -9.19
CA VAL A 184 -21.67 -4.72 -8.93
C VAL A 184 -21.78 -5.41 -7.57
N VAL A 185 -20.88 -6.35 -7.25
CA VAL A 185 -20.85 -7.02 -5.95
C VAL A 185 -20.64 -6.02 -4.81
N ALA A 186 -19.78 -5.03 -4.98
CA ALA A 186 -19.54 -3.99 -3.99
C ALA A 186 -20.82 -3.16 -3.73
N ILE A 187 -21.53 -2.74 -4.78
CA ILE A 187 -22.80 -2.00 -4.68
C ILE A 187 -23.88 -2.84 -3.99
N LEU A 188 -24.07 -4.09 -4.42
CA LEU A 188 -25.06 -5.00 -3.82
C LEU A 188 -24.77 -5.27 -2.34
N ARG A 189 -23.52 -5.15 -1.91
CA ARG A 189 -23.08 -5.34 -0.51
C ARG A 189 -22.94 -4.05 0.29
N TYR A 190 -23.31 -2.91 -0.26
CA TYR A 190 -23.14 -1.60 0.39
C TYR A 190 -23.74 -1.53 1.79
N ARG A 191 -24.94 -2.09 1.98
CA ARG A 191 -25.62 -2.12 3.29
C ARG A 191 -24.91 -2.99 4.33
N VAL A 192 -24.08 -3.94 3.91
CA VAL A 192 -23.34 -4.84 4.80
C VAL A 192 -22.03 -4.20 5.24
N SER A 193 -21.29 -3.62 4.29
CA SER A 193 -19.96 -3.06 4.54
C SER A 193 -19.74 -1.77 3.76
N MET A 194 -20.34 -0.67 4.24
CA MET A 194 -20.29 0.63 3.57
C MET A 194 -18.86 1.06 3.18
N SER A 195 -17.92 1.09 4.12
CA SER A 195 -16.53 1.50 3.84
C SER A 195 -15.83 0.57 2.85
N GLY A 196 -15.98 -0.74 3.04
CA GLY A 196 -15.42 -1.74 2.13
C GLY A 196 -15.99 -1.67 0.71
N SER A 197 -17.30 -1.39 0.57
CA SER A 197 -17.96 -1.22 -0.71
C SER A 197 -17.54 0.06 -1.41
N ILE A 198 -17.49 1.20 -0.70
CA ILE A 198 -17.03 2.47 -1.27
C ILE A 198 -15.59 2.34 -1.78
N TYR A 199 -14.72 1.78 -0.95
CA TYR A 199 -13.33 1.52 -1.31
C TYR A 199 -13.21 0.64 -2.56
N LEU A 200 -13.95 -0.48 -2.59
CA LEU A 200 -13.88 -1.44 -3.68
C LEU A 200 -14.44 -0.88 -5.00
N VAL A 201 -15.57 -0.17 -4.94
CA VAL A 201 -16.10 0.56 -6.11
C VAL A 201 -15.07 1.53 -6.64
N SER A 202 -14.47 2.35 -5.78
CA SER A 202 -13.54 3.39 -6.23
C SER A 202 -12.29 2.82 -6.88
N ILE A 203 -11.60 1.87 -6.23
CA ILE A 203 -10.41 1.21 -6.79
C ILE A 203 -10.76 0.49 -8.09
N SER A 204 -11.85 -0.27 -8.14
CA SER A 204 -12.23 -0.99 -9.36
C SER A 204 -12.60 -0.06 -10.50
N MET A 205 -13.27 1.07 -10.22
CA MET A 205 -13.59 2.08 -11.23
C MET A 205 -12.32 2.79 -11.73
N LEU A 206 -11.35 3.09 -10.87
CA LEU A 206 -10.07 3.68 -11.28
C LEU A 206 -9.32 2.77 -12.27
N TYR A 207 -9.16 1.48 -11.94
CA TYR A 207 -8.48 0.53 -12.83
C TYR A 207 -9.30 0.19 -14.08
N LEU A 208 -10.63 0.20 -13.99
CA LEU A 208 -11.50 0.03 -15.15
C LEU A 208 -11.37 1.21 -16.10
N ALA A 209 -11.35 2.44 -15.59
CA ALA A 209 -11.12 3.64 -16.40
C ALA A 209 -9.74 3.61 -17.07
N TRP A 210 -8.70 3.17 -16.36
CA TRP A 210 -7.36 3.00 -16.92
C TRP A 210 -7.35 1.98 -18.05
N LEU A 211 -7.93 0.80 -17.85
CA LEU A 211 -8.00 -0.21 -18.89
C LEU A 211 -8.79 0.27 -20.12
N LEU A 212 -9.91 0.95 -19.92
CA LEU A 212 -10.71 1.50 -21.02
C LEU A 212 -9.97 2.60 -21.77
N ALA A 213 -9.20 3.45 -21.08
CA ALA A 213 -8.35 4.45 -21.73
C ALA A 213 -7.31 3.79 -22.65
N GLU A 214 -6.67 2.70 -22.22
CA GLU A 214 -5.73 1.93 -23.05
C GLU A 214 -6.43 1.30 -24.27
N ILE A 215 -7.58 0.66 -24.07
CA ILE A 215 -8.34 -0.01 -25.13
C ILE A 215 -8.85 0.99 -26.17
N CYS A 216 -9.35 2.15 -25.73
CA CYS A 216 -9.87 3.20 -26.60
C CYS A 216 -8.78 4.12 -27.17
N GLY A 217 -7.51 3.93 -26.78
CA GLY A 217 -6.39 4.74 -27.26
C GLY A 217 -6.35 6.17 -26.71
N PHE A 218 -6.99 6.44 -25.56
CA PHE A 218 -6.97 7.74 -24.89
C PHE A 218 -5.65 7.96 -24.14
N ARG A 219 -4.57 8.19 -24.88
CA ARG A 219 -3.21 8.30 -24.34
C ARG A 219 -3.05 9.36 -23.26
N ASP A 220 -3.77 10.47 -23.38
CA ASP A 220 -3.70 11.59 -22.43
C ASP A 220 -4.25 11.23 -21.04
N TRP A 221 -5.01 10.14 -20.92
CA TRP A 221 -5.61 9.68 -19.67
C TRP A 221 -4.72 8.68 -18.92
N ILE A 222 -3.82 7.99 -19.62
CA ILE A 222 -3.00 6.90 -19.07
C ILE A 222 -2.16 7.41 -17.89
N LEU A 223 -1.41 8.50 -18.11
CA LEU A 223 -0.51 9.05 -17.10
C LEU A 223 -1.26 9.66 -15.90
N PRO A 224 -2.31 10.48 -16.06
CA PRO A 224 -3.18 10.90 -14.97
C PRO A 224 -3.74 9.74 -14.12
N LEU A 225 -4.19 8.65 -14.75
CA LEU A 225 -4.73 7.47 -14.07
C LEU A 225 -3.63 6.72 -13.31
N ALA A 226 -2.42 6.62 -13.88
CA ALA A 226 -1.26 6.06 -13.22
C ALA A 226 -0.84 6.88 -11.98
N ILE A 227 -0.81 8.21 -12.09
CA ILE A 227 -0.53 9.13 -10.97
C ILE A 227 -1.59 8.96 -9.88
N ALA A 228 -2.87 8.94 -10.24
CA ALA A 228 -3.96 8.75 -9.29
C ALA A 228 -3.83 7.40 -8.57
N SER A 229 -3.56 6.30 -9.29
CA SER A 229 -3.32 4.97 -8.73
C SER A 229 -2.15 4.95 -7.74
N ALA A 230 -1.01 5.53 -8.12
CA ALA A 230 0.15 5.60 -7.25
C ALA A 230 -0.09 6.46 -5.99
N TRP A 231 -0.88 7.53 -6.13
CA TRP A 231 -1.29 8.37 -5.01
C TRP A 231 -2.12 7.58 -3.99
N VAL A 232 -3.10 6.80 -4.45
CA VAL A 232 -3.91 5.94 -3.55
C VAL A 232 -3.03 4.95 -2.84
N HIS A 233 -2.18 4.26 -3.59
CA HIS A 233 -1.32 3.23 -3.03
C HIS A 233 -0.40 3.78 -1.92
N ALA A 234 0.25 4.91 -2.15
CA ALA A 234 1.09 5.54 -1.12
C ALA A 234 0.26 5.99 0.09
N SER A 235 -0.94 6.55 -0.15
CA SER A 235 -1.84 7.04 0.91
C SER A 235 -2.40 5.91 1.77
N GLU A 236 -2.80 4.80 1.15
CA GLU A 236 -3.18 3.56 1.82
C GLU A 236 -2.08 3.05 2.75
N TYR A 237 -0.85 2.98 2.23
CA TYR A 237 0.27 2.48 2.99
C TYR A 237 0.52 3.34 4.24
N MET A 238 0.58 4.65 4.07
CA MET A 238 0.74 5.60 5.18
C MET A 238 -0.41 5.50 6.19
N ALA A 239 -1.65 5.31 5.73
CA ALA A 239 -2.79 5.12 6.61
C ALA A 239 -2.70 3.80 7.40
N VAL A 240 -2.32 2.69 6.77
CA VAL A 240 -2.11 1.40 7.44
C VAL A 240 -0.98 1.49 8.46
N CYS A 241 0.11 2.18 8.13
CA CYS A 241 1.22 2.44 9.06
C CYS A 241 0.75 3.26 10.27
N SER A 242 0.00 4.34 10.02
CA SER A 242 -0.56 5.20 11.06
C SER A 242 -1.50 4.44 11.99
N TRP A 243 -2.42 3.66 11.42
CA TRP A 243 -3.34 2.79 12.14
C TRP A 243 -2.59 1.75 12.98
N SER A 244 -1.55 1.14 12.43
CA SER A 244 -0.70 0.15 13.12
C SER A 244 0.01 0.75 14.34
N VAL A 245 0.63 1.92 14.19
CA VAL A 245 1.31 2.63 15.29
C VAL A 245 0.33 2.99 16.40
N ARG A 246 -0.84 3.57 16.06
CA ARG A 246 -1.88 3.92 17.03
C ARG A 246 -2.37 2.69 17.81
N ASN A 247 -2.63 1.58 17.12
CA ASN A 247 -3.07 0.34 17.76
C ASN A 247 -2.00 -0.27 18.66
N GLN A 248 -0.72 -0.18 18.28
CA GLN A 248 0.39 -0.65 19.12
C GLN A 248 0.45 0.13 20.43
N VAL A 249 0.29 1.47 20.37
CA VAL A 249 0.25 2.33 21.56
C VAL A 249 -0.96 2.01 22.43
N ALA A 250 -2.17 1.93 21.85
CA ALA A 250 -3.38 1.62 22.60
C ALA A 250 -3.29 0.28 23.35
N ARG A 251 -2.72 -0.76 22.71
CA ARG A 251 -2.50 -2.07 23.35
C ARG A 251 -1.46 -2.02 24.47
N SER A 252 -0.43 -1.18 24.34
CA SER A 252 0.56 -1.01 25.41
C SER A 252 -0.04 -0.35 26.65
N THR A 253 -0.95 0.62 26.47
CA THR A 253 -1.62 1.29 27.60
C THR A 253 -2.53 0.33 28.38
N ILE A 254 -3.35 -0.47 27.70
CA ILE A 254 -4.32 -1.39 28.36
C ILE A 254 -3.62 -2.49 29.17
N ARG A 255 -2.41 -2.91 28.76
CA ARG A 255 -1.68 -3.98 29.44
C ARG A 255 -1.09 -3.54 30.79
N ASP A 256 -0.91 -2.24 31.00
CA ASP A 256 -0.29 -1.69 32.21
C ASP A 256 -1.31 -1.41 33.34
N ASP A 257 -2.61 -1.58 33.09
CA ASP A 257 -3.70 -1.28 34.04
C ASP A 257 -3.92 -2.36 35.14
N GLY A 258 -3.03 -3.35 35.27
CA GLY A 258 -3.12 -4.40 36.29
C GLY A 258 -1.80 -4.80 36.99
N VAL A 259 -0.65 -4.35 36.49
CA VAL A 259 0.67 -4.60 37.10
C VAL A 259 1.44 -3.30 37.02
N LYS A 260 1.77 -2.69 38.18
CA LYS A 260 2.56 -1.46 38.24
C LYS A 260 3.82 -1.63 37.37
N PRO A 261 4.04 -0.78 36.35
CA PRO A 261 5.27 -0.83 35.58
C PRO A 261 6.44 -0.55 36.52
N SER A 262 7.33 -1.54 36.67
CA SER A 262 8.61 -1.35 37.37
C SER A 262 9.35 -0.19 36.70
N ALA A 263 9.76 0.80 37.49
CA ALA A 263 10.33 2.09 37.10
C ALA A 263 11.59 2.04 36.20
N ALA A 264 12.07 0.84 35.83
CA ALA A 264 13.27 0.62 35.03
C ALA A 264 13.01 0.16 33.57
N GLY A 265 11.74 -0.03 33.13
CA GLY A 265 11.46 -0.70 31.83
C GLY A 265 10.51 0.00 30.85
N SER A 266 9.88 1.13 31.21
CA SER A 266 8.82 1.75 30.39
C SER A 266 9.33 2.80 29.40
N SER A 267 10.44 2.57 28.71
CA SER A 267 10.76 3.43 27.56
C SER A 267 9.71 3.17 26.47
N ARG A 268 8.75 4.09 26.30
CA ARG A 268 7.93 4.14 25.09
C ARG A 268 8.92 4.16 23.92
N GLY A 269 8.90 3.12 23.07
CA GLY A 269 9.74 3.08 21.88
C GLY A 269 9.49 4.31 21.02
N LEU A 270 10.41 4.64 20.09
CA LEU A 270 10.34 5.86 19.28
C LEU A 270 8.95 6.10 18.67
N LEU A 271 8.31 5.06 18.12
CA LEU A 271 6.97 5.17 17.54
C LEU A 271 5.89 5.51 18.57
N GLY A 272 6.02 5.04 19.81
CA GLY A 272 5.12 5.43 20.90
C GLY A 272 5.28 6.87 21.33
N GLN A 273 6.49 7.44 21.21
CA GLN A 273 6.75 8.86 21.46
C GLN A 273 6.22 9.74 20.34
N LEU A 274 6.31 9.27 19.09
CA LEU A 274 5.87 10.00 17.89
C LEU A 274 4.37 9.88 17.64
N ALA A 275 3.67 8.89 18.22
CA ALA A 275 2.24 8.65 17.98
C ALA A 275 1.33 9.87 18.22
N PRO A 276 1.49 10.71 19.28
CA PRO A 276 0.66 11.89 19.49
C PRO A 276 0.83 12.96 18.41
N VAL A 277 2.02 13.03 17.80
CA VAL A 277 2.39 13.99 16.74
C VAL A 277 2.59 13.29 15.40
N TRP A 278 1.94 12.14 15.19
CA TRP A 278 2.24 11.25 14.07
C TRP A 278 1.99 11.91 12.71
N ALA A 279 0.94 12.72 12.58
CA ALA A 279 0.67 13.46 11.35
C ALA A 279 1.82 14.42 11.01
N ALA A 280 2.30 15.19 11.99
CA ALA A 280 3.46 16.06 11.81
C ALA A 280 4.74 15.25 11.52
N THR A 281 4.91 14.10 12.18
CA THR A 281 6.03 13.18 11.95
C THR A 281 6.04 12.69 10.50
N ILE A 282 4.91 12.23 9.98
CA ILE A 282 4.77 11.81 8.58
C ILE A 282 5.08 12.98 7.66
N LEU A 283 4.51 14.16 7.89
CA LEU A 283 4.76 15.33 7.05
C LEU A 283 6.26 15.70 7.02
N THR A 284 6.92 15.80 8.19
CA THR A 284 8.36 16.07 8.27
C THR A 284 9.16 14.99 7.56
N TYR A 285 8.77 13.72 7.74
CA TYR A 285 9.41 12.59 7.08
C TYR A 285 9.28 12.67 5.55
N LEU A 286 8.09 12.98 5.02
CA LEU A 286 7.86 13.18 3.58
C LEU A 286 8.74 14.30 3.03
N LEU A 287 8.85 15.42 3.76
CA LEU A 287 9.68 16.55 3.37
C LEU A 287 11.17 16.20 3.36
N VAL A 288 11.68 15.56 4.42
CA VAL A 288 13.10 15.20 4.54
C VAL A 288 13.50 14.19 3.46
N VAL A 289 12.72 13.11 3.30
CA VAL A 289 13.04 12.08 2.31
C VAL A 289 12.81 12.60 0.89
N GLY A 290 11.78 13.41 0.66
CA GLY A 290 11.49 13.96 -0.67
C GLY A 290 12.53 14.98 -1.13
N LEU A 291 12.85 15.96 -0.29
CA LEU A 291 13.89 16.96 -0.60
C LEU A 291 15.27 16.31 -0.69
N GLY A 292 15.61 15.39 0.23
CA GLY A 292 16.86 14.65 0.18
C GLY A 292 16.98 13.81 -1.08
N GLY A 293 15.91 13.11 -1.45
CA GLY A 293 15.88 12.29 -2.65
C GLY A 293 15.97 13.09 -3.94
N TRP A 294 15.29 14.24 -4.00
CA TRP A 294 15.43 15.17 -5.12
C TRP A 294 16.86 15.73 -5.21
N PHE A 295 17.46 16.15 -4.10
CA PHE A 295 18.83 16.66 -4.10
C PHE A 295 19.83 15.59 -4.57
N LEU A 296 19.71 14.35 -4.07
CA LEU A 296 20.58 13.24 -4.45
C LEU A 296 20.39 12.84 -5.91
N SER A 297 19.17 12.89 -6.44
CA SER A 297 18.93 12.58 -7.86
C SER A 297 19.60 13.59 -8.81
N GLN A 298 19.78 14.85 -8.40
CA GLN A 298 20.48 15.86 -9.19
C GLN A 298 22.01 15.72 -9.15
N ARG A 299 22.57 15.17 -8.07
CA ARG A 299 24.02 15.13 -7.83
C ARG A 299 24.66 13.79 -8.11
N VAL A 300 23.97 12.70 -7.75
CA VAL A 300 24.47 11.33 -7.77
C VAL A 300 23.36 10.37 -8.20
N ALA A 301 22.73 10.68 -9.35
CA ALA A 301 21.53 10.01 -9.85
C ALA A 301 21.62 8.47 -9.85
N GLU A 302 22.74 7.92 -10.31
CA GLU A 302 22.94 6.46 -10.38
C GLU A 302 23.01 5.82 -9.00
N ILE A 303 23.77 6.42 -8.07
CA ILE A 303 23.87 5.96 -6.68
C ILE A 303 22.49 6.05 -6.01
N TRP A 304 21.78 7.15 -6.24
CA TRP A 304 20.44 7.35 -5.71
C TRP A 304 19.43 6.32 -6.25
N LEU A 305 19.51 5.99 -7.54
CA LEU A 305 18.70 4.93 -8.15
C LEU A 305 19.01 3.56 -7.52
N ALA A 306 20.29 3.24 -7.33
CA ALA A 306 20.70 2.00 -6.67
C ALA A 306 20.18 1.91 -5.23
N LEU A 307 20.31 2.99 -4.45
CA LEU A 307 19.79 3.08 -3.09
C LEU A 307 18.26 2.94 -3.04
N ASN A 308 17.55 3.56 -3.99
CA ASN A 308 16.09 3.42 -4.08
C ASN A 308 15.64 2.01 -4.46
N LEU A 309 16.38 1.31 -5.31
CA LEU A 309 16.10 -0.09 -5.63
C LEU A 309 16.30 -0.99 -4.40
N VAL A 310 17.40 -0.79 -3.67
CA VAL A 310 17.63 -1.48 -2.38
C VAL A 310 16.48 -1.19 -1.40
N ALA A 311 16.10 0.08 -1.24
CA ALA A 311 15.00 0.48 -0.38
C ALA A 311 13.66 -0.14 -0.81
N ALA A 312 13.38 -0.24 -2.12
CA ALA A 312 12.18 -0.85 -2.66
C ALA A 312 12.11 -2.36 -2.35
N PHE A 313 13.18 -3.11 -2.62
CA PHE A 313 13.23 -4.53 -2.30
C PHE A 313 13.12 -4.80 -0.79
N LEU A 314 13.75 -3.95 0.04
CA LEU A 314 13.61 -4.04 1.49
C LEU A 314 12.20 -3.74 1.96
N HIS A 315 11.57 -2.69 1.41
CA HIS A 315 10.18 -2.34 1.67
C HIS A 315 9.27 -3.55 1.44
N TYR A 316 9.40 -4.21 0.29
CA TYR A 316 8.64 -5.41 -0.03
C TYR A 316 8.85 -6.57 0.93
N ALA A 317 10.11 -6.86 1.26
CA ALA A 317 10.45 -7.97 2.14
C ALA A 317 9.95 -7.71 3.57
N TYR A 318 10.22 -6.51 4.10
CA TYR A 318 9.85 -6.12 5.46
C TYR A 318 8.36 -5.98 5.65
N ASP A 319 7.61 -5.49 4.67
CA ASP A 319 6.16 -5.51 4.70
C ASP A 319 5.62 -6.94 4.83
N GLY A 320 6.18 -7.88 4.06
CA GLY A 320 5.86 -9.29 4.19
C GLY A 320 6.09 -9.83 5.61
N MET A 321 7.14 -9.38 6.28
CA MET A 321 7.49 -9.80 7.64
C MET A 321 6.61 -9.13 8.70
N ILE A 322 6.37 -7.82 8.60
CA ILE A 322 5.62 -7.04 9.58
C ILE A 322 4.13 -7.40 9.54
N TRP A 323 3.54 -7.53 8.35
CA TRP A 323 2.09 -7.66 8.21
C TRP A 323 1.59 -9.11 8.28
N LYS A 324 2.41 -10.12 7.90
CA LYS A 324 1.99 -11.54 7.99
C LYS A 324 2.08 -12.11 9.41
N ARG A 325 3.04 -11.65 10.22
CA ARG A 325 3.31 -12.27 11.55
C ARG A 325 2.22 -11.96 12.59
N GLY A 326 1.51 -10.84 12.46
CA GLY A 326 0.37 -10.51 13.32
C GLY A 326 -0.81 -11.50 13.23
N ALA A 327 -0.98 -12.17 12.10
CA ALA A 327 -2.08 -13.13 11.88
C ALA A 327 -1.82 -14.53 12.50
N SER A 328 -0.56 -14.84 12.84
CA SER A 328 -0.19 -16.12 13.45
C SER A 328 -0.44 -16.11 14.96
N LYS A 329 -0.14 -15.00 15.65
CA LYS A 329 -0.37 -14.88 17.11
C LYS A 329 -1.85 -14.93 17.50
N SER A 330 -2.75 -14.34 16.71
CA SER A 330 -4.19 -14.40 16.98
C SER A 330 -4.81 -15.79 16.75
N ARG A 331 -4.14 -16.69 16.01
CA ARG A 331 -4.55 -18.10 15.92
C ARG A 331 -4.05 -18.94 17.09
N GLY A 332 -2.97 -18.54 17.74
CA GLY A 332 -2.44 -19.20 18.93
C GLY A 332 -3.21 -18.86 20.21
N GLU A 333 -3.67 -17.61 20.36
CA GLU A 333 -4.42 -17.18 21.55
C GLU A 333 -5.87 -17.68 21.57
N VAL A 334 -6.49 -17.99 20.42
CA VAL A 334 -7.81 -18.63 20.36
C VAL A 334 -7.74 -20.14 20.62
N ALA A 335 -6.55 -20.75 20.51
CA ALA A 335 -6.36 -22.19 20.70
C ALA A 335 -6.10 -22.62 22.16
N VAL A 336 -6.12 -21.69 23.13
CA VAL A 336 -5.92 -21.98 24.56
C VAL A 336 -7.22 -21.80 25.39
N GLY A 337 -8.35 -21.56 24.73
CA GLY A 337 -9.65 -21.28 25.39
C GLY A 337 -10.71 -22.39 25.36
N HIS A 338 -10.40 -23.59 24.83
CA HIS A 338 -11.36 -24.71 24.81
C HIS A 338 -10.67 -26.03 25.17
N VAL A 339 -10.30 -26.16 26.45
CA VAL A 339 -10.23 -27.46 27.15
C VAL A 339 -10.72 -27.22 28.58
N ALA A 340 -11.65 -28.10 29.02
CA ALA A 340 -12.41 -28.13 30.28
C ALA A 340 -13.60 -27.14 30.31
N VAL A 341 -14.87 -27.57 30.35
CA VAL A 341 -15.53 -28.84 30.72
C VAL A 341 -16.54 -29.24 29.65
#